data_AF-A0A4Z2BLL9-F1
#
_entry.id   AF-A0A4Z2BLL9-F1
#
_cell.length_a   1.000
_cell.length_b   1.000
_cell.length_c   1.000
_cell.angle_alpha   90.00
_cell.angle_beta   90.00
_cell.angle_gamma   90.00
#
_symmetry.space_group_name_H-M   'P 1'
#
loop_
_entity.id
_entity.type
_entity.pdbx_description
1 polymer ?
#
loop_
_entity_poly.entity_id
_entity_poly.type
_entity_poly.pdbx_seq_one_letter_code
_entity_poly.pdbx_strand_id
1 'polypeptide(L)'
;MVKLLQKICAELGGENPEQFSKNVISRNLYILIRSTKRVKTNIDLLRVSLKLSDSELLSHLEGSGAAILDLSSEYLKKNFKSLQQKLYSLGCQEADIQQLVINYPMVLYIGSSTLISKLDCLLNGGITMKQILEKPKVLDYSTQNITRRLVVLKRLGYDFQKNGINVLDSSQKRFFAKIEKLTVSQDE
;
A
#
# COMPACT_ATOMS: atom_id res chain seq x y z
N MET A 1 -22.88 -7.92 10.01
CA MET A 1 -21.78 -6.98 9.69
C MET A 1 -22.14 -5.54 10.04
N VAL A 2 -23.20 -4.96 9.45
CA VAL A 2 -23.66 -3.58 9.74
C VAL A 2 -23.69 -3.24 11.23
N LYS A 3 -24.36 -4.05 12.06
CA LYS A 3 -24.44 -3.84 13.52
C LYS A 3 -23.05 -3.79 14.21
N LEU A 4 -22.08 -4.58 13.74
CA LEU A 4 -20.71 -4.54 14.27
C LEU A 4 -20.05 -3.20 13.95
N LEU A 5 -20.12 -2.77 12.69
CA LEU A 5 -19.49 -1.52 12.24
C LEU A 5 -20.10 -0.30 12.94
N GLN A 6 -21.43 -0.27 13.08
CA GLN A 6 -22.13 0.77 13.84
C GLN A 6 -21.69 0.80 15.30
N LYS A 7 -21.57 -0.38 15.93
CA LYS A 7 -21.08 -0.49 17.31
C LYS A 7 -19.64 0.02 17.44
N ILE A 8 -18.75 -0.36 16.53
CA ILE A 8 -17.35 0.11 16.51
C ILE A 8 -17.29 1.62 16.35
N CYS A 9 -18.10 2.20 15.46
CA CYS A 9 -18.19 3.64 15.29
C CYS A 9 -18.53 4.35 16.61
N ALA A 10 -19.57 3.89 17.29
CA ALA A 10 -19.98 4.46 18.57
C ALA A 10 -18.92 4.25 19.68
N GLU A 11 -18.30 3.07 19.75
CA GLU A 11 -17.22 2.77 20.72
C GLU A 11 -15.99 3.66 20.55
N LEU A 12 -15.71 4.11 19.32
CA LEU A 12 -14.60 5.01 18.97
C LEU A 12 -15.00 6.50 18.97
N GLY A 13 -16.21 6.84 19.44
CA GLY A 13 -16.69 8.22 19.54
C GLY A 13 -17.18 8.85 18.24
N GLY A 14 -17.51 8.05 17.21
CA GLY A 14 -18.04 8.54 15.95
C GLY A 14 -19.51 8.96 16.02
N GLU A 15 -19.85 10.05 15.34
CA GLU A 15 -21.17 10.71 15.44
C GLU A 15 -22.27 10.07 14.59
N ASN A 16 -21.90 9.43 13.47
CA ASN A 16 -22.87 8.86 12.52
C ASN A 16 -22.57 7.38 12.20
N PRO A 17 -22.92 6.45 13.11
CA PRO A 17 -22.69 5.02 12.93
C PRO A 17 -23.29 4.44 11.65
N GLU A 18 -24.47 4.93 11.24
CA GLU A 18 -25.14 4.44 10.04
C GLU A 18 -24.33 4.80 8.80
N GLN A 19 -23.94 6.08 8.65
CA GLN A 19 -23.13 6.53 7.53
C GLN A 19 -21.75 5.88 7.52
N PHE A 20 -21.10 5.73 8.69
CA PHE A 20 -19.84 5.01 8.83
C PHE A 20 -19.94 3.60 8.25
N SER A 21 -20.98 2.85 8.64
CA SER A 21 -21.16 1.48 8.15
C SER A 21 -21.37 1.43 6.63
N LYS A 22 -22.11 2.38 6.05
CA LYS A 22 -22.31 2.49 4.60
C LYS A 22 -20.99 2.81 3.88
N ASN A 23 -20.18 3.71 4.43
CA ASN A 23 -18.88 4.10 3.88
C ASN A 23 -17.89 2.93 3.86
N VAL A 24 -17.79 2.18 4.96
CA VAL A 24 -16.91 1.00 5.03
C VAL A 24 -17.36 -0.08 4.05
N ILE A 25 -18.67 -0.39 4.00
CA ILE A 25 -19.21 -1.45 3.13
C ILE A 25 -19.08 -1.10 1.65
N SER A 26 -19.34 0.16 1.27
CA SER A 26 -19.25 0.58 -0.14
C SER A 26 -17.83 0.46 -0.70
N ARG A 27 -16.81 0.55 0.16
CA ARG A 27 -15.40 0.35 -0.20
C ARG A 27 -14.95 -1.10 -0.15
N ASN A 28 -15.61 -1.95 0.64
CA ASN A 28 -15.31 -3.38 0.71
C ASN A 28 -16.59 -4.21 0.87
N LEU A 29 -17.22 -4.55 -0.25
CA LEU A 29 -18.44 -5.39 -0.25
C LEU A 29 -18.16 -6.80 0.31
N TYR A 30 -16.94 -7.32 0.15
CA TYR A 30 -16.56 -8.64 0.65
C TYR A 30 -16.57 -8.74 2.17
N ILE A 31 -16.55 -7.60 2.89
CA ILE A 31 -16.70 -7.60 4.34
C ILE A 31 -18.02 -8.25 4.79
N LEU A 32 -19.07 -8.18 3.97
CA LEU A 32 -20.39 -8.76 4.28
C LEU A 32 -20.38 -10.28 4.38
N ILE A 33 -19.46 -10.94 3.67
CA ILE A 33 -19.29 -12.41 3.70
C ILE A 33 -18.20 -12.86 4.67
N ARG A 34 -17.65 -11.96 5.50
CA ARG A 34 -16.69 -12.29 6.56
C ARG A 34 -17.36 -12.41 7.92
N SER A 35 -16.76 -13.20 8.80
CA SER A 35 -17.22 -13.25 10.20
C SER A 35 -16.95 -11.93 10.92
N THR A 36 -17.87 -11.53 11.77
CA THR A 36 -17.74 -10.33 12.62
C THR A 36 -16.52 -10.42 13.53
N LYS A 37 -16.21 -11.62 14.03
CA LYS A 37 -14.99 -11.89 14.81
C LYS A 37 -13.72 -11.51 14.04
N ARG A 38 -13.58 -11.97 12.78
CA ARG A 38 -12.41 -11.68 11.94
C ARG A 38 -12.25 -10.18 11.71
N VAL A 39 -13.34 -9.51 11.33
CA VAL A 39 -13.31 -8.06 11.07
C VAL A 39 -12.93 -7.28 12.31
N LYS A 40 -13.51 -7.62 13.47
CA LYS A 40 -13.15 -6.97 14.74
C LYS A 40 -11.67 -7.17 15.07
N THR A 41 -11.18 -8.40 14.99
CA THR A 41 -9.75 -8.70 15.22
C THR A 41 -8.85 -7.92 14.26
N ASN A 42 -9.22 -7.77 12.99
CA ASN A 42 -8.42 -6.99 12.04
C ASN A 42 -8.40 -5.50 12.39
N ILE A 43 -9.53 -4.93 12.82
CA ILE A 43 -9.59 -3.54 13.27
C ILE A 43 -8.70 -3.33 14.50
N ASP A 44 -8.78 -4.23 15.49
CA ASP A 44 -7.94 -4.18 16.69
C ASP A 44 -6.45 -4.30 16.34
N LEU A 45 -6.10 -5.21 15.42
CA LEU A 45 -4.74 -5.35 14.90
C LEU A 45 -4.27 -4.05 14.26
N LEU A 46 -5.05 -3.45 13.36
CA LEU A 46 -4.69 -2.19 12.71
C LEU A 46 -4.50 -1.05 13.70
N ARG A 47 -5.39 -0.91 14.70
CA ARG A 47 -5.28 0.10 15.74
C ARG A 47 -3.95 -0.01 16.49
N VAL A 48 -3.61 -1.21 16.96
CA VAL A 48 -2.37 -1.46 17.71
C VAL A 48 -1.13 -1.30 16.83
N SER A 49 -1.18 -1.88 15.63
CA SER A 49 -0.06 -1.90 14.69
C SER A 49 0.30 -0.53 14.12
N LEU A 50 -0.71 0.32 13.89
CA LEU A 50 -0.53 1.66 13.35
C LEU A 50 -0.55 2.76 14.42
N LYS A 51 -0.77 2.39 15.70
CA LYS A 51 -0.89 3.33 16.84
C LYS A 51 -1.82 4.51 16.57
N LEU A 52 -2.92 4.26 15.85
CA LEU A 52 -3.89 5.30 15.50
C LEU A 52 -4.72 5.68 16.72
N SER A 53 -5.00 6.98 16.84
CA SER A 53 -6.09 7.47 17.68
C SER A 53 -7.44 6.99 17.14
N ASP A 54 -8.49 7.13 17.95
CA ASP A 54 -9.83 6.62 17.59
C ASP A 54 -10.40 7.35 16.37
N SER A 55 -10.18 8.65 16.26
CA SER A 55 -10.58 9.45 15.10
C SER A 55 -9.79 9.10 13.83
N GLU A 56 -8.48 8.89 13.95
CA GLU A 56 -7.64 8.45 12.83
C GLU A 56 -8.02 7.06 12.36
N LEU A 57 -8.32 6.15 13.29
CA LEU A 57 -8.79 4.81 12.95
C LEU A 57 -10.13 4.86 12.22
N LEU A 58 -11.10 5.64 12.71
CA LEU A 58 -12.39 5.81 12.02
C LEU A 58 -12.21 6.33 10.60
N SER A 59 -11.44 7.42 10.43
CA SER A 59 -11.14 8.00 9.13
C SER A 59 -10.45 6.99 8.19
N HIS A 60 -9.49 6.22 8.71
CA HIS A 60 -8.81 5.18 7.95
C HIS A 60 -9.76 4.07 7.51
N LEU A 61 -10.63 3.60 8.41
CA LEU A 61 -11.62 2.56 8.11
C LEU A 61 -12.66 3.03 7.09
N GLU A 62 -13.11 4.27 7.15
CA GLU A 62 -14.01 4.85 6.13
C GLU A 62 -13.33 5.12 4.80
N GLY A 63 -12.00 5.07 4.76
CA GLY A 63 -11.16 5.30 3.60
C GLY A 63 -10.49 4.03 3.09
N SER A 64 -9.18 4.08 2.97
CA SER A 64 -8.36 3.02 2.37
C SER A 64 -8.32 1.74 3.24
N GLY A 65 -8.45 1.87 4.56
CA GLY A 65 -8.39 0.76 5.53
C GLY A 65 -9.54 -0.24 5.38
N ALA A 66 -10.72 0.17 4.87
CA ALA A 66 -11.81 -0.76 4.56
C ALA A 66 -11.35 -1.90 3.65
N ALA A 67 -10.48 -1.60 2.68
CA ALA A 67 -10.09 -2.53 1.62
C ALA A 67 -9.30 -3.74 2.12
N ILE A 68 -8.76 -3.71 3.34
CA ILE A 68 -7.94 -4.81 3.92
C ILE A 68 -8.67 -5.58 5.03
N LEU A 69 -9.88 -5.17 5.43
CA LEU A 69 -10.61 -5.79 6.55
C LEU A 69 -11.05 -7.22 6.28
N ASP A 70 -11.11 -7.64 5.02
CA ASP A 70 -11.55 -8.97 4.64
C ASP A 70 -10.42 -10.02 4.62
N LEU A 71 -9.15 -9.60 4.80
CA LEU A 71 -8.00 -10.46 5.01
C LEU A 71 -8.20 -11.40 6.21
N SER A 72 -7.57 -12.58 6.18
CA SER A 72 -7.51 -13.39 7.41
C SER A 72 -6.61 -12.70 8.44
N SER A 73 -6.99 -12.77 9.72
CA SER A 73 -6.27 -12.07 10.78
C SER A 73 -4.82 -12.55 10.93
N GLU A 74 -4.57 -13.85 10.74
CA GLU A 74 -3.22 -14.42 10.72
C GLU A 74 -2.38 -13.87 9.56
N TYR A 75 -2.97 -13.76 8.38
CA TYR A 75 -2.27 -13.24 7.21
C TYR A 75 -1.94 -11.76 7.36
N LEU A 76 -2.91 -10.95 7.80
CA LEU A 76 -2.72 -9.53 8.09
C LEU A 76 -1.60 -9.32 9.12
N LYS A 77 -1.66 -10.02 10.25
CA LYS A 77 -0.64 -9.94 11.32
C LYS A 77 0.74 -10.33 10.83
N LYS A 78 0.84 -11.44 10.09
CA LYS A 78 2.11 -11.93 9.54
C LYS A 78 2.71 -10.94 8.55
N ASN A 79 1.92 -10.47 7.58
CA ASN A 79 2.39 -9.57 6.55
C ASN A 79 2.79 -8.21 7.11
N PHE A 80 2.00 -7.67 8.05
CA PHE A 80 2.34 -6.42 8.72
C PHE A 80 3.67 -6.53 9.48
N LYS A 81 3.86 -7.61 10.25
CA LYS A 81 5.12 -7.85 10.97
C LYS A 81 6.31 -7.96 10.02
N SER A 82 6.16 -8.69 8.91
CA SER A 82 7.22 -8.81 7.90
C SER A 82 7.53 -7.48 7.20
N LEU A 83 6.49 -6.69 6.88
CA LEU A 83 6.64 -5.35 6.32
C LEU A 83 7.43 -4.45 7.28
N GLN A 84 7.04 -4.42 8.56
CA GLN A 84 7.75 -3.65 9.59
C GLN A 84 9.21 -4.04 9.68
N GLN A 85 9.51 -5.33 9.84
CA GLN A 85 10.87 -5.83 9.94
C GLN A 85 11.73 -5.43 8.74
N LYS A 86 11.18 -5.56 7.52
CA LYS A 86 11.89 -5.17 6.30
C LYS A 86 12.12 -3.67 6.23
N LEU A 87 11.12 -2.85 6.51
CA LEU A 87 11.24 -1.39 6.46
C LEU A 87 12.23 -0.86 7.52
N TYR A 88 12.19 -1.40 8.74
CA TYR A 88 13.19 -1.06 9.76
C TYR A 88 14.62 -1.44 9.32
N SER A 89 14.81 -2.61 8.70
CA SER A 89 16.13 -3.00 8.15
C SER A 89 16.63 -2.08 7.02
N LEU A 90 15.73 -1.32 6.40
CA LEU A 90 16.02 -0.35 5.36
C LEU A 90 16.12 1.08 5.89
N GLY A 91 16.12 1.25 7.22
CA GLY A 91 16.26 2.56 7.90
C GLY A 91 14.99 3.38 7.99
N CYS A 92 13.83 2.85 7.59
CA CYS A 92 12.55 3.53 7.75
C CYS A 92 12.14 3.62 9.22
N GLN A 93 11.49 4.71 9.57
CA GLN A 93 10.93 4.95 10.90
C GLN A 93 9.49 4.45 10.99
N GLU A 94 8.94 4.41 12.20
CA GLU A 94 7.56 4.00 12.43
C GLU A 94 6.54 4.85 11.63
N ALA A 95 6.77 6.15 11.54
CA ALA A 95 5.93 7.06 10.76
C ALA A 95 5.90 6.72 9.26
N ASP A 96 7.03 6.27 8.69
CA ASP A 96 7.09 5.84 7.27
C ASP A 96 6.22 4.61 7.03
N ILE A 97 6.22 3.67 7.97
CA ILE A 97 5.43 2.44 7.88
C ILE A 97 3.94 2.78 8.00
N GLN A 98 3.57 3.62 8.96
CA GLN A 98 2.20 4.10 9.11
C GLN A 98 1.72 4.80 7.84
N GLN A 99 2.52 5.74 7.32
CA GLN A 99 2.22 6.48 6.10
C GLN A 99 2.03 5.54 4.90
N LEU A 100 2.92 4.54 4.73
CA LEU A 100 2.80 3.56 3.66
C LEU A 100 1.49 2.76 3.75
N VAL A 101 1.17 2.24 4.93
CA VAL A 101 -0.03 1.40 5.10
C VAL A 101 -1.30 2.23 4.97
N ILE A 102 -1.32 3.47 5.46
CA ILE A 102 -2.48 4.36 5.33
C ILE A 102 -2.70 4.75 3.86
N ASN A 103 -1.65 5.17 3.17
CA ASN A 103 -1.74 5.65 1.79
C ASN A 103 -1.88 4.50 0.78
N TYR A 104 -1.39 3.31 1.13
CA TYR A 104 -1.39 2.15 0.25
C TYR A 104 -1.58 0.83 1.02
N PRO A 105 -2.79 0.56 1.55
CA PRO A 105 -3.07 -0.64 2.34
C PRO A 105 -2.89 -1.94 1.54
N MET A 106 -2.97 -1.87 0.21
CA MET A 106 -2.77 -3.00 -0.68
C MET A 106 -1.39 -3.65 -0.52
N VAL A 107 -0.40 -2.95 0.05
CA VAL A 107 0.89 -3.55 0.43
C VAL A 107 0.72 -4.76 1.35
N LEU A 108 -0.32 -4.80 2.18
CA LEU A 108 -0.59 -5.91 3.11
C LEU A 108 -1.21 -7.14 2.44
N TYR A 109 -1.68 -7.02 1.19
CA TYR A 109 -2.06 -8.18 0.36
C TYR A 109 -0.85 -8.86 -0.29
N ILE A 110 0.30 -8.19 -0.35
CA ILE A 110 1.49 -8.74 -0.97
C ILE A 110 2.14 -9.72 0.01
N GLY A 111 2.30 -10.98 -0.40
CA GLY A 111 3.01 -11.97 0.40
C GLY A 111 4.41 -11.49 0.79
N SER A 112 4.83 -11.78 2.02
CA SER A 112 6.08 -11.24 2.58
C SER A 112 7.32 -11.45 1.70
N SER A 113 7.49 -12.66 1.14
CA SER A 113 8.60 -12.97 0.22
C SER A 113 8.53 -12.12 -1.05
N THR A 114 7.35 -12.03 -1.66
CA THR A 114 7.12 -11.22 -2.87
C THR A 114 7.39 -9.74 -2.62
N LEU A 115 6.92 -9.21 -1.49
CA LEU A 115 7.15 -7.81 -1.12
C LEU A 115 8.65 -7.53 -0.97
N ILE A 116 9.37 -8.39 -0.25
CA ILE A 116 10.83 -8.27 -0.08
C ILE A 116 11.53 -8.28 -1.44
N SER A 117 11.19 -9.24 -2.32
CA SER A 117 11.78 -9.30 -3.66
C SER A 117 11.47 -8.08 -4.52
N LYS A 118 10.28 -7.48 -4.39
CA LYS A 118 9.93 -6.22 -5.09
C LYS A 118 10.77 -5.05 -4.57
N LEU A 119 10.88 -4.90 -3.24
CA LEU A 119 11.70 -3.85 -2.62
C LEU A 119 13.16 -3.97 -3.02
N ASP A 120 13.75 -5.17 -2.89
CA ASP A 120 15.15 -5.42 -3.26
C ASP A 120 15.39 -5.14 -4.74
N CYS A 121 14.45 -5.52 -5.62
CA CYS A 121 14.53 -5.22 -7.04
C CYS A 121 14.57 -3.70 -7.34
N LEU A 122 13.70 -2.92 -6.69
CA LEU A 122 13.67 -1.46 -6.86
C LEU A 122 14.95 -0.81 -6.31
N LEU A 123 15.39 -1.21 -5.12
CA LEU A 123 16.59 -0.69 -4.46
C LEU A 123 17.86 -0.98 -5.27
N ASN A 124 18.01 -2.23 -5.76
CA ASN A 124 19.10 -2.61 -6.66
C ASN A 124 19.05 -1.87 -8.01
N GLY A 125 17.87 -1.38 -8.40
CA GLY A 125 17.66 -0.50 -9.55
C GLY A 125 18.06 0.96 -9.32
N GLY A 126 18.53 1.33 -8.14
CA GLY A 126 18.91 2.70 -7.78
C GLY A 126 17.76 3.58 -7.28
N ILE A 127 16.59 2.98 -6.99
CA ILE A 127 15.44 3.70 -6.43
C ILE A 127 15.57 3.74 -4.91
N THR A 128 15.35 4.90 -4.31
CA THR A 128 15.44 5.04 -2.85
C THR A 128 14.13 4.65 -2.15
N MET A 129 14.21 4.28 -0.87
CA MET A 129 13.01 4.03 -0.07
C MET A 129 12.08 5.23 0.00
N LYS A 130 12.63 6.45 0.05
CA LYS A 130 11.84 7.69 0.01
C LYS A 130 10.95 7.76 -1.25
N GLN A 131 11.50 7.45 -2.42
CA GLN A 131 10.74 7.45 -3.67
C GLN A 131 9.65 6.36 -3.67
N ILE A 132 9.92 5.21 -3.07
CA ILE A 132 8.93 4.12 -2.95
C ILE A 132 7.79 4.52 -2.01
N LEU A 133 8.08 5.16 -0.88
CA LEU A 133 7.08 5.65 0.07
C LEU A 133 6.21 6.76 -0.54
N GLU A 134 6.78 7.62 -1.37
CA GLU A 134 6.05 8.67 -2.11
C GLU A 134 5.20 8.09 -3.24
N LYS A 135 5.61 6.98 -3.85
CA LYS A 135 4.94 6.33 -4.99
C LYS A 135 4.80 4.81 -4.82
N PRO A 136 4.04 4.35 -3.81
CA PRO A 136 4.00 2.93 -3.44
C PRO A 136 3.32 2.04 -4.48
N LYS A 137 2.56 2.62 -5.42
CA LYS A 137 1.89 1.92 -6.52
C LYS A 137 2.86 1.19 -7.46
N VAL A 138 4.14 1.54 -7.47
CA VAL A 138 5.17 0.74 -8.17
C VAL A 138 5.22 -0.71 -7.67
N LEU A 139 4.78 -0.96 -6.43
CA LEU A 139 4.68 -2.28 -5.82
C LEU A 139 3.50 -3.13 -6.33
N ASP A 140 2.59 -2.59 -7.15
CA ASP A 140 1.56 -3.40 -7.83
C ASP A 140 2.19 -4.34 -8.87
N TYR A 141 3.27 -3.92 -9.51
CA TYR A 141 3.85 -4.61 -10.65
C TYR A 141 4.69 -5.81 -10.24
N SER A 142 4.76 -6.83 -11.10
CA SER A 142 5.59 -8.01 -10.84
C SER A 142 7.06 -7.64 -10.85
N THR A 143 7.89 -8.38 -10.10
CA THR A 143 9.35 -8.20 -10.11
C THR A 143 9.91 -8.27 -11.53
N GLN A 144 9.42 -9.17 -12.38
CA GLN A 144 9.86 -9.26 -13.78
C GLN A 144 9.54 -7.98 -14.57
N ASN A 145 8.36 -7.40 -14.36
CA ASN A 145 7.97 -6.15 -15.03
C ASN A 145 8.86 -4.99 -14.56
N ILE A 146 9.06 -4.87 -13.25
CA ILE A 146 9.94 -3.87 -12.64
C ILE A 146 11.37 -4.01 -13.20
N THR A 147 11.96 -5.20 -13.16
CA THR A 147 13.30 -5.47 -13.68
C THR A 147 13.43 -5.09 -15.16
N ARG A 148 12.47 -5.50 -16.01
CA ARG A 148 12.50 -5.17 -17.43
C ARG A 148 12.51 -3.65 -17.65
N ARG A 149 11.66 -2.91 -16.94
CA ARG A 149 11.59 -1.44 -17.05
C ARG A 149 12.87 -0.78 -16.55
N LEU A 150 13.40 -1.22 -15.41
CA LEU A 150 14.66 -0.73 -14.86
C LEU A 150 15.83 -0.92 -15.84
N VAL A 151 15.93 -2.09 -16.48
CA VAL A 151 16.99 -2.36 -17.47
C VAL A 151 16.91 -1.39 -18.66
N VAL A 152 15.71 -1.14 -19.19
CA VAL A 152 15.51 -0.19 -20.30
C VAL A 152 15.87 1.23 -19.87
N LEU A 153 15.34 1.68 -18.73
CA LEU A 153 15.59 3.03 -18.22
C LEU A 153 17.06 3.27 -17.90
N LYS A 154 17.76 2.26 -17.34
CA LYS A 154 19.20 2.33 -17.07
C LYS A 154 20.01 2.46 -18.35
N ARG A 155 19.67 1.73 -19.41
CA ARG A 155 20.34 1.83 -20.71
C ARG A 155 20.21 3.22 -21.34
N LEU A 156 19.08 3.89 -21.09
CA LEU A 156 18.82 5.25 -21.58
C LEU A 156 19.34 6.34 -20.63
N GLY A 157 20.07 5.99 -19.57
CA GLY A 157 20.58 6.96 -18.60
C GLY A 157 19.48 7.73 -17.85
N TYR A 158 18.30 7.13 -17.65
CA TYR A 158 17.18 7.79 -16.99
C TYR A 158 17.52 8.14 -15.54
N ASP A 159 17.47 9.44 -15.23
CA ASP A 159 17.68 9.94 -13.87
C ASP A 159 16.38 9.90 -13.06
N PHE A 160 16.30 8.95 -12.12
CA PHE A 160 15.17 8.81 -11.21
C PHE A 160 15.07 9.94 -10.17
N GLN A 161 16.17 10.60 -9.80
CA GLN A 161 16.13 11.73 -8.86
C GLN A 161 15.49 12.94 -9.51
N LYS A 162 15.83 13.21 -10.78
CA LYS A 162 15.25 14.32 -11.55
C LYS A 162 13.82 14.07 -12.01
N ASN A 163 13.51 12.86 -12.46
CA ASN A 163 12.25 12.56 -13.15
C ASN A 163 11.24 11.74 -12.32
N GLY A 164 11.65 11.23 -11.16
CA GLY A 164 10.82 10.37 -10.32
C GLY A 164 10.57 8.98 -10.92
N ILE A 165 9.76 8.18 -10.19
CA ILE A 165 9.54 6.75 -10.49
C ILE A 165 8.18 6.42 -11.10
N ASN A 166 7.34 7.42 -11.41
CA ASN A 166 5.99 7.23 -12.00
C ASN A 166 6.01 6.51 -13.37
N VAL A 167 7.18 6.46 -14.03
CA VAL A 167 7.32 5.70 -15.27
C VAL A 167 7.16 4.19 -15.01
N LEU A 168 7.51 3.72 -13.81
CA LEU A 168 7.50 2.31 -13.42
C LEU A 168 6.09 1.78 -13.15
N ASP A 169 5.15 2.62 -12.69
CA ASP A 169 3.77 2.22 -12.44
C ASP A 169 2.80 2.60 -13.58
N SER A 170 3.33 3.07 -14.71
CA SER A 170 2.54 3.44 -15.88
C SER A 170 2.04 2.23 -16.69
N SER A 171 0.94 2.39 -17.44
CA SER A 171 0.52 1.36 -18.41
C SER A 171 1.62 1.07 -19.44
N GLN A 172 1.64 -0.12 -20.03
CA GLN A 172 2.63 -0.50 -21.06
C GLN A 172 2.70 0.50 -22.23
N LYS A 173 1.54 0.97 -22.73
CA LYS A 173 1.48 1.99 -23.80
C LYS A 173 2.16 3.29 -23.38
N ARG A 174 1.87 3.79 -22.17
CA ARG A 174 2.48 5.03 -21.64
C ARG A 174 3.98 4.85 -21.37
N PHE A 175 4.40 3.67 -20.92
CA PHE A 175 5.81 3.35 -20.74
C PHE A 175 6.56 3.48 -22.06
N PHE A 176 6.11 2.80 -23.12
CA PHE A 176 6.77 2.88 -24.44
C PHE A 176 6.75 4.29 -25.03
N ALA A 177 5.62 5.00 -24.96
CA ALA A 177 5.56 6.38 -25.42
C ALA A 177 6.55 7.30 -24.67
N LYS A 178 6.83 7.02 -23.38
CA LYS A 178 7.87 7.74 -22.62
C LYS A 178 9.27 7.34 -23.08
N ILE A 179 9.51 6.07 -23.37
CA ILE A 179 10.80 5.59 -23.91
C ILE A 179 11.10 6.22 -25.26
N GLU A 180 10.15 6.23 -26.20
CA GLU A 180 10.30 6.85 -27.53
C GLU A 180 10.66 8.34 -27.43
N LYS A 181 10.03 9.07 -26.52
CA LYS A 181 10.37 10.48 -26.29
C LYS A 181 11.79 10.66 -25.74
N LEU A 182 12.24 9.77 -24.86
CA LEU A 182 13.58 9.84 -24.28
C LEU A 182 14.66 9.51 -25.31
N THR A 183 14.38 8.62 -26.27
CA THR A 183 15.33 8.31 -27.36
C THR A 183 15.45 9.46 -28.35
N VAL A 184 14.33 10.08 -28.75
CA VAL A 184 14.37 11.22 -29.69
C VAL A 184 15.13 12.42 -29.10
N SER A 185 14.97 12.70 -27.80
CA SER A 185 15.68 13.80 -27.13
C SER A 185 17.17 13.55 -26.88
N GLN A 186 17.70 12.36 -27.19
CA GLN A 186 19.14 12.06 -27.11
C GLN A 186 19.86 12.20 -28.46
N ASP A 187 19.11 12.28 -29.55
CA ASP A 187 19.63 12.43 -30.92
C ASP A 187 19.63 13.90 -31.41
N GLU A 188 19.22 14.85 -30.56
CA GLU A 188 19.27 16.31 -30.75
C GLU A 188 20.36 16.96 -29.87
#